data_AF-A0A5E3WL88-F1
#
_entry.id   AF-A0A5E3WL88-F1
#
_cell.length_a   1.000
_cell.length_b   1.000
_cell.length_c   1.000
_cell.angle_alpha   90.00
_cell.angle_beta   90.00
_cell.angle_gamma   90.00
#
_symmetry.space_group_name_H-M   'P 1'
#
loop_
_entity.id
_entity.type
_entity.pdbx_description
1 polymer ?
#
loop_
_entity_poly.entity_id
_entity_poly.type
_entity_poly.pdbx_seq_one_letter_code
_entity_poly.pdbx_strand_id
1 'polypeptide(L)'
;MSKRALSPALLPPSKRVHVPPNDKRHVSAPERTFDSLFFDELILNVFSYLSYADLCVAQGVNHNWARLSLDNQLWKSLYVKEYGRLRLRGGRGSAKRPDGREIKPLPGRAAQFLALEGLKDWKWMFKISSNWRTGHCSVSHLQGSPGVSPVSTSILPVTSYHAPVNITNLVLSGSTTIYASSEPSPAPSIQLFGRTPIPISFPAAPERPDAYVAVTALTVDQSHTTIGHTRYAVCLSSGELAIHNLKDGSLAPTIEHSYTPPAPSRRVTPIIQVAYHHPLVVTLSESFSLSVYNASAPQISLVHCLTSFTSFPPASLVLTAPSLTSYKLLVSYCCPTYPRHWSVGMTEVLIRLTTASAAFELQSTRSIKALDMPVGFIDDAKMEALKEQWGRKVPAVAATQSDGKWVVLAPTDAPCTECALSSATFSVTCNHPERRAWAPTSLPLQLYRLSFPSSGSSTGLNSKLTFVRHLYGQTAPIASLALADGRCVGLGLDGSVWTWDLEGGGLGVEVSPPITKGDSDEDDAVRYARLRDGMKGVVSFDERRIVTSGPNGIIVRNFDT
;
A
#
# COMPACT_ATOMS: atom_id res chain seq x y z
N MET A 1 32.27 57.04 9.60
CA MET A 1 33.03 55.78 9.36
C MET A 1 33.56 55.78 7.93
N SER A 2 34.81 55.36 7.81
CA SER A 2 35.74 55.62 6.70
C SER A 2 35.33 55.01 5.35
N LYS A 3 35.33 55.83 4.29
CA LYS A 3 35.37 55.38 2.89
C LYS A 3 36.83 55.11 2.52
N ARG A 4 37.21 53.84 2.32
CA ARG A 4 38.42 53.46 1.58
C ARG A 4 38.03 53.04 0.17
N ALA A 5 38.46 53.81 -0.81
CA ALA A 5 38.48 53.41 -2.21
C ALA A 5 39.58 52.35 -2.40
N LEU A 6 39.24 51.20 -2.97
CA LEU A 6 40.21 50.20 -3.41
C LEU A 6 40.80 50.64 -4.76
N SER A 7 42.12 50.51 -4.86
CA SER A 7 42.98 50.91 -5.98
C SER A 7 42.69 50.14 -7.28
N PRO A 8 43.03 50.71 -8.45
CA PRO A 8 42.93 49.99 -9.73
C PRO A 8 44.14 49.06 -9.85
N ALA A 9 43.98 47.79 -9.49
CA ALA A 9 44.99 46.78 -9.79
C ALA A 9 44.92 46.43 -11.29
N LEU A 10 46.06 46.51 -11.98
CA LEU A 10 46.22 46.05 -13.35
C LEU A 10 45.98 44.53 -13.41
N LEU A 11 45.05 44.11 -14.26
CA LEU A 11 44.80 42.70 -14.54
C LEU A 11 46.09 42.03 -15.08
N PRO A 12 46.39 40.77 -14.69
CA PRO A 12 47.55 40.07 -15.22
C PRO A 12 47.41 39.82 -16.74
N PRO A 13 48.52 39.84 -17.49
CA PRO A 13 48.48 39.72 -18.94
C PRO A 13 47.93 38.36 -19.39
N SER A 14 47.09 38.38 -20.43
CA SER A 14 46.53 37.19 -21.06
C SER A 14 47.64 36.21 -21.49
N LYS A 15 47.49 34.94 -21.09
CA LYS A 15 48.39 33.84 -21.42
C LYS A 15 48.54 33.74 -22.94
N ARG A 16 49.74 34.05 -23.46
CA ARG A 16 50.08 33.95 -24.88
C ARG A 16 49.92 32.49 -25.34
N VAL A 17 49.05 32.29 -26.33
CA VAL A 17 48.95 31.06 -27.10
C VAL A 17 50.16 31.00 -28.02
N HIS A 18 51.05 30.02 -27.79
CA HIS A 18 52.12 29.68 -28.72
C HIS A 18 51.54 28.82 -29.84
N VAL A 19 51.31 29.41 -31.02
CA VAL A 19 51.18 28.66 -32.28
C VAL A 19 52.26 29.18 -33.23
N PRO A 20 53.16 28.33 -33.74
CA PRO A 20 54.18 28.73 -34.71
C PRO A 20 53.55 29.03 -36.08
N PRO A 21 54.05 30.01 -36.84
CA PRO A 21 53.42 30.47 -38.07
C PRO A 21 53.94 29.68 -39.28
N ASN A 22 53.63 28.39 -39.38
CA ASN A 22 53.74 27.69 -40.67
C ASN A 22 53.00 26.36 -40.68
N ASP A 23 51.68 26.39 -40.84
CA ASP A 23 50.98 25.26 -41.47
C ASP A 23 49.73 25.76 -42.20
N LYS A 24 49.86 25.99 -43.51
CA LYS A 24 48.72 26.09 -44.42
C LYS A 24 48.19 24.68 -44.64
N ARG A 25 47.38 24.19 -43.71
CA ARG A 25 46.63 22.93 -43.89
C ARG A 25 45.16 23.17 -43.58
N HIS A 26 44.36 23.05 -44.63
CA HIS A 26 42.91 22.88 -44.67
C HIS A 26 42.12 23.49 -43.51
N VAL A 27 41.44 24.62 -43.78
CA VAL A 27 40.14 24.88 -43.13
C VAL A 27 39.22 23.75 -43.59
N SER A 28 39.22 22.65 -42.85
CA SER A 28 38.21 21.61 -42.99
C SER A 28 36.88 22.31 -42.75
N ALA A 29 36.04 22.35 -43.79
CA ALA A 29 34.63 22.64 -43.59
C ALA A 29 34.15 21.77 -42.43
N PRO A 30 33.42 22.33 -41.44
CA PRO A 30 32.94 21.52 -40.31
C PRO A 30 32.25 20.30 -40.89
N GLU A 31 32.71 19.10 -40.50
CA GLU A 31 32.07 17.86 -40.90
C GLU A 31 30.58 18.01 -40.60
N ARG A 32 29.75 17.87 -41.66
CA ARG A 32 28.30 17.99 -41.58
C ARG A 32 27.75 16.79 -40.82
N THR A 33 27.93 16.79 -39.52
CA THR A 33 27.37 15.82 -38.60
C THR A 33 25.87 16.06 -38.45
N PHE A 34 25.12 15.01 -38.13
CA PHE A 34 23.66 15.06 -37.95
C PHE A 34 23.22 16.21 -37.01
N ASP A 35 24.00 16.49 -35.96
CA ASP A 35 23.80 17.60 -35.01
C ASP A 35 23.96 18.99 -35.61
N SER A 36 24.79 19.14 -36.64
CA SER A 36 25.01 20.42 -37.33
C SER A 36 24.01 20.69 -38.46
N LEU A 37 23.25 19.65 -38.87
CA LEU A 37 22.33 19.69 -40.00
C LEU A 37 20.87 19.90 -39.61
N PHE A 38 20.47 19.47 -38.41
CA PHE A 38 19.09 19.51 -37.95
C PHE A 38 18.91 20.41 -36.73
N PHE A 39 17.75 21.07 -36.65
CA PHE A 39 17.32 21.75 -35.42
C PHE A 39 16.96 20.73 -34.33
N ASP A 40 17.14 21.12 -33.07
CA ASP A 40 16.81 20.31 -31.89
C ASP A 40 15.41 19.67 -31.98
N GLU A 41 14.40 20.40 -32.45
CA GLU A 41 13.01 19.91 -32.59
C GLU A 41 12.88 18.74 -33.57
N LEU A 42 13.66 18.74 -34.65
CA LEU A 42 13.67 17.64 -35.62
C LEU A 42 14.37 16.41 -35.04
N ILE A 43 15.45 16.63 -34.28
CA ILE A 43 16.16 15.55 -33.57
C ILE A 43 15.26 14.95 -32.50
N LEU A 44 14.54 15.77 -31.72
CA LEU A 44 13.55 15.32 -30.74
C LEU A 44 12.39 14.55 -31.40
N ASN A 45 11.92 15.00 -32.57
CA ASN A 45 10.91 14.28 -33.33
C ASN A 45 11.44 12.91 -33.78
N VAL A 46 12.69 12.81 -34.26
CA VAL A 46 13.33 11.52 -34.58
C VAL A 46 13.44 10.64 -33.32
N PHE A 47 13.89 11.21 -32.21
CA PHE A 47 14.00 10.51 -30.92
C PHE A 47 12.66 10.00 -30.42
N SER A 48 11.54 10.67 -30.75
CA SER A 48 10.19 10.23 -30.35
C SER A 48 9.77 8.87 -30.93
N TYR A 49 10.44 8.42 -32.00
CA TYR A 49 10.22 7.10 -32.60
C TYR A 49 11.12 6.00 -32.00
N LEU A 50 12.14 6.36 -31.22
CA LEU A 50 13.09 5.43 -30.63
C LEU A 50 12.49 4.69 -29.41
N SER A 51 12.97 3.48 -29.16
CA SER A 51 12.67 2.76 -27.92
C SER A 51 13.43 3.37 -26.74
N TYR A 52 13.01 3.06 -25.51
CA TYR A 52 13.75 3.52 -24.31
C TYR A 52 15.19 2.98 -24.27
N ALA A 53 15.45 1.80 -24.86
CA ALA A 53 16.78 1.21 -24.96
C ALA A 53 17.66 2.02 -25.91
N ASP A 54 17.13 2.35 -27.09
CA ASP A 54 17.85 3.13 -28.10
C ASP A 54 18.12 4.57 -27.62
N LEU A 55 17.20 5.16 -26.85
CA LEU A 55 17.45 6.47 -26.22
C LEU A 55 18.56 6.43 -25.18
N CYS A 56 18.72 5.33 -24.45
CA CYS A 56 19.85 5.16 -23.55
C CYS A 56 21.16 4.98 -24.32
N VAL A 57 21.14 4.30 -25.47
CA VAL A 57 22.32 4.20 -26.36
C VAL A 57 22.67 5.56 -26.95
N ALA A 58 21.67 6.34 -27.38
CA ALA A 58 21.83 7.70 -27.90
C ALA A 58 22.56 8.63 -26.92
N GLN A 59 22.38 8.45 -25.60
CA GLN A 59 23.09 9.22 -24.57
C GLN A 59 24.62 9.03 -24.63
N GLY A 60 25.09 7.89 -25.12
CA GLY A 60 26.53 7.60 -25.24
C GLY A 60 27.20 8.16 -26.49
N VAL A 61 26.44 8.75 -27.43
CA VAL A 61 26.98 9.19 -28.73
C VAL A 61 27.77 10.50 -28.59
N ASN A 62 27.15 11.55 -28.06
CA ASN A 62 27.81 12.83 -27.76
C ASN A 62 27.01 13.65 -26.73
N HIS A 63 27.57 14.78 -26.27
CA HIS A 63 26.91 15.65 -25.27
C HIS A 63 25.57 16.23 -25.72
N ASN A 64 25.39 16.52 -27.02
CA ASN A 64 24.14 17.08 -27.54
C ASN A 64 23.03 16.01 -27.56
N TRP A 65 23.34 14.81 -28.05
CA TRP A 65 22.44 13.65 -28.02
C TRP A 65 22.10 13.27 -26.59
N ALA A 66 23.07 13.29 -25.67
CA ALA A 66 22.81 13.08 -24.24
C ALA A 66 21.80 14.10 -23.70
N ARG A 67 21.97 15.39 -23.99
CA ARG A 67 21.02 16.43 -23.57
C ARG A 67 19.62 16.21 -24.16
N LEU A 68 19.51 15.97 -25.46
CA LEU A 68 18.23 15.86 -26.17
C LEU A 68 17.49 14.55 -25.84
N SER A 69 18.20 13.43 -25.66
CA SER A 69 17.60 12.16 -25.26
C SER A 69 17.15 12.13 -23.80
N LEU A 70 17.57 13.11 -22.98
CA LEU A 70 17.07 13.35 -21.62
C LEU A 70 15.86 14.29 -21.59
N ASP A 71 15.32 14.70 -22.74
CA ASP A 71 14.16 15.59 -22.78
C ASP A 71 12.96 15.00 -22.03
N ASN A 72 12.33 15.82 -21.20
CA ASN A 72 11.31 15.36 -20.28
C ASN A 72 9.98 15.03 -20.98
N GLN A 73 9.65 15.67 -22.11
CA GLN A 73 8.44 15.34 -22.88
C GLN A 73 8.61 14.04 -23.66
N LEU A 74 9.82 13.75 -24.12
CA LEU A 74 10.17 12.47 -24.74
C LEU A 74 9.95 11.30 -23.76
N TRP A 75 10.49 11.41 -22.55
CA TRP A 75 10.27 10.38 -21.52
C TRP A 75 8.82 10.32 -21.05
N LYS A 76 8.10 11.45 -21.03
CA LYS A 76 6.66 11.47 -20.73
C LYS A 76 5.87 10.69 -21.77
N SER A 77 6.11 10.92 -23.05
CA SER A 77 5.37 10.27 -24.13
C SER A 77 5.63 8.76 -24.12
N LEU A 78 6.90 8.35 -23.96
CA LEU A 78 7.28 6.95 -23.78
C LEU A 78 6.64 6.32 -22.54
N TYR A 79 6.67 7.02 -21.41
CA TYR A 79 6.03 6.56 -20.19
C TYR A 79 4.53 6.35 -20.39
N VAL A 80 3.84 7.30 -21.01
CA VAL A 80 2.39 7.20 -21.27
C VAL A 80 2.10 6.11 -22.29
N LYS A 81 2.98 5.90 -23.28
CA LYS A 81 2.84 4.80 -24.25
C LYS A 81 2.99 3.43 -23.57
N GLU A 82 4.00 3.26 -22.72
CA GLU A 82 4.34 1.98 -22.07
C GLU A 82 3.50 1.65 -20.83
N TYR A 83 3.16 2.67 -20.05
CA TYR A 83 2.52 2.54 -18.73
C TYR A 83 1.22 3.33 -18.60
N GLY A 84 0.84 4.13 -19.61
CA GLY A 84 -0.27 5.10 -19.52
C GLY A 84 -1.67 4.54 -19.60
N ARG A 85 -1.86 3.24 -19.34
CA ARG A 85 -3.17 2.81 -18.81
C ARG A 85 -3.33 3.47 -17.47
N LEU A 86 -4.39 4.26 -17.34
CA LEU A 86 -4.65 5.00 -16.12
C LEU A 86 -4.82 4.03 -14.96
N ARG A 87 -3.78 3.95 -14.14
CA ARG A 87 -3.91 3.47 -12.79
C ARG A 87 -4.86 4.43 -12.10
N LEU A 88 -6.12 4.00 -11.93
CA LEU A 88 -7.06 4.72 -11.09
C LEU A 88 -6.47 4.63 -9.69
N ARG A 89 -5.95 5.75 -9.19
CA ARG A 89 -5.33 5.73 -7.87
C ARG A 89 -6.40 5.43 -6.83
N GLY A 90 -6.23 4.32 -6.14
CA GLY A 90 -7.19 3.75 -5.22
C GLY A 90 -6.77 4.03 -3.79
N GLY A 91 -7.43 5.01 -3.17
CA GLY A 91 -7.80 5.15 -1.74
C GLY A 91 -6.78 4.96 -0.61
N ARG A 92 -5.75 4.12 -0.70
CA ARG A 92 -4.75 3.93 0.37
C ARG A 92 -3.54 4.84 0.13
N GLY A 93 -3.75 6.13 0.37
CA GLY A 93 -2.69 7.13 0.46
C GLY A 93 -2.37 7.86 -0.85
N SER A 94 -3.04 8.99 -1.10
CA SER A 94 -2.45 10.27 -1.54
C SER A 94 -3.54 11.27 -1.93
N ALA A 95 -3.71 12.27 -1.07
CA ALA A 95 -4.53 13.46 -1.27
C ALA A 95 -4.16 14.30 -2.53
N LYS A 96 -5.16 14.83 -3.27
CA LYS A 96 -5.37 16.28 -3.63
C LYS A 96 -6.67 16.57 -4.46
N ARG A 97 -7.58 17.42 -3.89
CA ARG A 97 -8.50 18.54 -4.32
C ARG A 97 -8.94 18.77 -5.81
N PRO A 98 -9.92 19.67 -6.14
CA PRO A 98 -11.30 19.91 -5.64
C PRO A 98 -12.32 20.31 -6.78
N ASP A 99 -12.43 19.61 -7.91
CA ASP A 99 -13.32 20.07 -9.03
C ASP A 99 -14.16 18.97 -9.71
N GLY A 100 -14.67 17.99 -8.94
CA GLY A 100 -15.90 17.26 -9.31
C GLY A 100 -15.97 16.49 -10.65
N ARG A 101 -14.86 16.32 -11.39
CA ARG A 101 -14.83 15.50 -12.62
C ARG A 101 -13.77 14.41 -12.53
N GLU A 102 -14.26 13.18 -12.58
CA GLU A 102 -13.48 11.94 -12.68
C GLU A 102 -12.64 11.88 -13.98
N ILE A 103 -11.57 11.08 -13.94
CA ILE A 103 -10.74 10.54 -15.05
C ILE A 103 -9.45 11.35 -15.45
N LYS A 104 -8.27 10.79 -15.05
CA LYS A 104 -6.84 11.03 -15.44
C LYS A 104 -6.07 12.20 -14.79
N PRO A 105 -4.72 12.16 -14.68
CA PRO A 105 -3.74 11.13 -14.25
C PRO A 105 -2.96 11.60 -12.98
N LEU A 106 -2.21 10.71 -12.29
CA LEU A 106 -1.09 10.95 -11.33
C LEU A 106 -1.09 12.22 -10.41
N PRO A 107 -0.74 12.05 -9.13
CA PRO A 107 -1.27 12.70 -7.95
C PRO A 107 -0.76 14.14 -7.75
N GLY A 108 -1.67 14.97 -7.23
CA GLY A 108 -1.38 16.35 -6.86
C GLY A 108 -0.36 16.51 -5.72
N ARG A 109 0.08 15.49 -4.97
CA ARG A 109 1.10 15.68 -3.91
C ARG A 109 2.51 15.97 -4.41
N ALA A 110 2.72 15.93 -5.72
CA ALA A 110 3.88 16.56 -6.32
C ALA A 110 3.80 18.11 -6.23
N ALA A 111 2.63 18.76 -6.18
CA ALA A 111 2.57 20.23 -6.16
C ALA A 111 2.95 20.91 -4.81
N GLN A 112 3.49 20.18 -3.83
CA GLN A 112 4.17 20.80 -2.67
C GLN A 112 5.68 20.54 -2.67
N PHE A 113 6.13 19.43 -3.25
CA PHE A 113 7.56 19.15 -3.48
C PHE A 113 8.08 19.77 -4.79
N LEU A 114 7.25 19.82 -5.84
CA LEU A 114 7.46 20.51 -7.13
C LEU A 114 7.14 22.01 -7.09
N ALA A 115 6.60 22.54 -5.98
CA ALA A 115 6.54 23.99 -5.80
C ALA A 115 7.95 24.55 -5.51
N LEU A 116 8.90 23.69 -5.11
CA LEU A 116 10.29 24.06 -4.90
C LEU A 116 11.19 23.77 -6.13
N GLU A 117 10.91 22.74 -6.93
CA GLU A 117 11.76 22.36 -8.07
C GLU A 117 10.93 21.93 -9.29
N GLY A 118 11.09 22.66 -10.40
CA GLY A 118 10.35 22.48 -11.65
C GLY A 118 10.60 21.14 -12.35
N LEU A 119 9.57 20.67 -13.06
CA LEU A 119 9.50 19.49 -13.94
C LEU A 119 9.67 18.11 -13.25
N LYS A 120 8.55 17.40 -13.13
CA LYS A 120 8.50 15.95 -12.87
C LYS A 120 9.43 15.19 -13.82
N ASP A 121 10.43 14.48 -13.30
CA ASP A 121 11.36 13.65 -14.09
C ASP A 121 10.67 12.36 -14.58
N TRP A 122 10.29 12.35 -15.85
CA TRP A 122 9.62 11.20 -16.47
C TRP A 122 10.58 10.04 -16.74
N LYS A 123 11.88 10.28 -16.90
CA LYS A 123 12.88 9.22 -17.04
C LYS A 123 12.97 8.43 -15.73
N TRP A 124 13.01 9.13 -14.61
CA TRP A 124 12.98 8.51 -13.29
C TRP A 124 11.69 7.71 -13.05
N MET A 125 10.51 8.27 -13.40
CA MET A 125 9.24 7.54 -13.31
C MET A 125 9.21 6.27 -14.18
N PHE A 126 9.79 6.35 -15.37
CA PHE A 126 9.94 5.20 -16.29
C PHE A 126 10.81 4.13 -15.66
N LYS A 127 11.97 4.51 -15.11
CA LYS A 127 12.90 3.60 -14.42
C LYS A 127 12.21 2.85 -13.29
N ILE A 128 11.51 3.57 -12.41
CA ILE A 128 10.76 2.94 -11.31
C ILE A 128 9.70 1.99 -11.85
N SER A 129 8.93 2.40 -12.87
CA SER A 129 7.89 1.53 -13.42
C SER A 129 8.47 0.29 -14.09
N SER A 130 9.65 0.39 -14.68
CA SER A 130 10.42 -0.74 -15.19
C SER A 130 10.89 -1.66 -14.07
N ASN A 131 11.48 -1.10 -13.01
CA ASN A 131 11.93 -1.82 -11.82
C ASN A 131 10.77 -2.60 -11.16
N TRP A 132 9.57 -2.01 -11.07
CA TRP A 132 8.36 -2.70 -10.64
C TRP A 132 7.96 -3.84 -11.58
N ARG A 133 8.08 -3.65 -12.90
CA ARG A 133 7.73 -4.65 -13.93
C ARG A 133 8.71 -5.82 -13.93
N THR A 134 9.95 -5.62 -13.51
CA THR A 134 10.99 -6.67 -13.48
C THR A 134 11.27 -7.22 -12.10
N GLY A 135 10.71 -6.61 -11.04
CA GLY A 135 10.97 -6.98 -9.65
C GLY A 135 12.33 -6.49 -9.13
N HIS A 136 13.02 -5.63 -9.89
CA HIS A 136 14.33 -5.13 -9.51
C HIS A 136 14.23 -4.10 -8.39
N CYS A 137 14.84 -4.37 -7.24
CA CYS A 137 14.81 -3.48 -6.09
C CYS A 137 16.07 -3.65 -5.22
N SER A 138 16.40 -2.63 -4.44
CA SER A 138 17.33 -2.77 -3.31
C SER A 138 16.57 -3.21 -2.07
N VAL A 139 17.18 -4.08 -1.28
CA VAL A 139 16.60 -4.59 -0.04
C VAL A 139 17.36 -4.02 1.15
N SER A 140 16.62 -3.56 2.16
CA SER A 140 17.17 -3.07 3.42
C SER A 140 16.36 -3.62 4.60
N HIS A 141 17.05 -3.99 5.67
CA HIS A 141 16.43 -4.51 6.89
C HIS A 141 16.38 -3.41 7.93
N LEU A 142 15.20 -3.18 8.52
CA LEU A 142 15.09 -2.32 9.69
C LEU A 142 15.39 -3.16 10.92
N GLN A 143 16.62 -3.08 11.42
CA GLN A 143 16.94 -3.61 12.74
C GLN A 143 16.20 -2.77 13.77
N GLY A 144 15.31 -3.39 14.55
CA GLY A 144 14.78 -2.78 15.76
C GLY A 144 15.94 -2.49 16.68
N SER A 145 16.22 -1.22 16.96
CA SER A 145 17.26 -0.85 17.92
C SER A 145 16.94 -1.47 19.28
N PRO A 146 17.93 -2.00 20.02
CA PRO A 146 17.76 -2.36 21.42
C PRO A 146 17.27 -1.13 22.18
N GLY A 147 16.10 -1.24 22.81
CA GLY A 147 15.59 -0.19 23.68
C GLY A 147 16.55 0.02 24.84
N VAL A 148 16.92 1.27 25.05
CA VAL A 148 17.51 1.78 26.29
C VAL A 148 16.56 1.42 27.44
N SER A 149 16.99 0.52 28.31
CA SER A 149 16.31 0.25 29.58
C SER A 149 16.33 1.51 30.45
N PRO A 150 15.22 1.93 31.08
CA PRO A 150 15.31 2.78 32.26
C PRO A 150 16.06 1.98 33.34
N VAL A 151 17.06 2.62 33.94
CA VAL A 151 17.93 2.09 35.00
C VAL A 151 17.11 1.32 36.04
N SER A 152 17.34 0.02 36.15
CA SER A 152 17.06 -0.76 37.35
C SER A 152 18.11 -1.84 37.44
N THR A 153 19.03 -1.62 38.37
CA THR A 153 20.09 -2.51 38.81
C THR A 153 19.55 -3.89 39.16
N SER A 154 19.94 -4.91 38.40
CA SER A 154 19.91 -6.30 38.85
C SER A 154 21.01 -7.08 38.12
N ILE A 155 21.97 -7.56 38.90
CA ILE A 155 23.12 -8.33 38.45
C ILE A 155 22.69 -9.79 38.38
N LEU A 156 22.28 -10.26 37.20
CA LEU A 156 22.32 -11.68 36.82
C LEU A 156 22.62 -11.80 35.32
N PRO A 157 23.49 -12.73 34.90
CA PRO A 157 23.82 -12.94 33.49
C PRO A 157 22.66 -13.69 32.82
N VAL A 158 21.68 -12.96 32.31
CA VAL A 158 20.64 -13.51 31.44
C VAL A 158 21.18 -13.46 30.02
N THR A 159 21.39 -14.63 29.43
CA THR A 159 21.46 -14.85 27.98
C THR A 159 20.12 -14.48 27.34
N SER A 160 19.80 -13.19 27.26
CA SER A 160 18.60 -12.69 26.61
C SER A 160 18.82 -12.67 25.10
N TYR A 161 18.49 -13.79 24.46
CA TYR A 161 18.11 -13.73 23.04
C TYR A 161 16.92 -12.76 22.94
N HIS A 162 17.13 -11.59 22.33
CA HIS A 162 16.06 -10.65 22.06
C HIS A 162 15.01 -11.33 21.17
N ALA A 163 13.89 -11.73 21.76
CA ALA A 163 12.75 -12.20 20.98
C ALA A 163 12.30 -11.07 20.04
N PRO A 164 12.20 -11.29 18.72
CA PRO A 164 11.75 -10.26 17.79
C PRO A 164 10.28 -9.93 18.10
N VAL A 165 10.01 -8.65 18.34
CA VAL A 165 8.66 -8.11 18.57
C VAL A 165 7.78 -8.44 17.36
N ASN A 166 6.61 -9.06 17.58
CA ASN A 166 5.68 -9.43 16.50
C ASN A 166 4.95 -8.21 15.91
N ILE A 167 5.57 -7.59 14.91
CA ILE A 167 4.99 -6.45 14.18
C ILE A 167 3.94 -6.93 13.18
N THR A 168 2.75 -6.35 13.31
CA THR A 168 1.50 -6.85 12.72
C THR A 168 0.60 -5.72 12.23
N ASN A 169 0.98 -4.46 12.45
CA ASN A 169 0.32 -3.30 11.85
C ASN A 169 1.37 -2.41 11.20
N LEU A 170 1.19 -2.11 9.91
CA LEU A 170 2.15 -1.34 9.12
C LEU A 170 1.44 -0.46 8.08
N VAL A 171 1.76 0.83 8.08
CA VAL A 171 1.21 1.81 7.13
C VAL A 171 2.29 2.79 6.69
N LEU A 172 2.21 3.25 5.44
CA LEU A 172 3.12 4.21 4.84
C LEU A 172 2.47 5.60 4.76
N SER A 173 3.22 6.64 5.11
CA SER A 173 2.88 8.04 4.87
C SER A 173 4.07 8.79 4.28
N GLY A 174 4.11 8.89 2.95
CA GLY A 174 5.25 9.49 2.24
C GLY A 174 6.54 8.74 2.57
N SER A 175 7.57 9.45 3.01
CA SER A 175 8.85 8.86 3.45
C SER A 175 8.78 8.13 4.78
N THR A 176 7.73 8.35 5.58
CA THR A 176 7.60 7.78 6.92
C THR A 176 6.88 6.44 6.90
N THR A 177 7.46 5.44 7.54
CA THR A 177 6.84 4.14 7.82
C THR A 177 6.36 4.14 9.27
N ILE A 178 5.08 3.88 9.49
CA ILE A 178 4.45 3.79 10.80
C ILE A 178 4.12 2.33 11.07
N TYR A 179 4.56 1.80 12.19
CA TYR A 179 4.28 0.41 12.55
C TYR A 179 4.10 0.21 14.05
N ALA A 180 3.39 -0.85 14.41
CA ALA A 180 3.10 -1.20 15.80
C ALA A 180 3.03 -2.72 15.99
N SER A 181 3.31 -3.15 17.22
CA SER A 181 3.12 -4.54 17.66
C SER A 181 1.65 -4.81 18.00
N SER A 182 1.15 -6.01 17.67
CA SER A 182 -0.13 -6.51 18.17
C SER A 182 0.05 -7.41 19.38
N GLU A 183 1.24 -7.48 19.97
CA GLU A 183 1.42 -8.16 21.24
C GLU A 183 0.73 -7.36 22.35
N PRO A 184 -0.12 -8.02 23.17
CA PRO A 184 -0.74 -7.37 24.32
C PRO A 184 0.33 -6.84 25.27
N SER A 185 0.25 -5.55 25.59
CA SER A 185 1.18 -4.86 26.50
C SER A 185 0.41 -3.86 27.36
N PRO A 186 0.86 -3.57 28.60
CA PRO A 186 0.30 -2.47 29.40
C PRO A 186 0.62 -1.10 28.77
N ALA A 187 1.68 -1.01 27.97
CA ALA A 187 2.10 0.21 27.29
C ALA A 187 2.37 -0.08 25.81
N PRO A 188 1.32 -0.28 24.98
CA PRO A 188 1.50 -0.47 23.54
C PRO A 188 2.20 0.75 22.93
N SER A 189 3.20 0.48 22.08
CA SER A 189 4.02 1.53 21.44
C SER A 189 3.88 1.51 19.93
N ILE A 190 4.03 2.70 19.35
CA ILE A 190 4.00 2.98 17.91
C ILE A 190 5.38 3.48 17.52
N GLN A 191 5.93 2.92 16.46
CA GLN A 191 7.26 3.27 15.96
C GLN A 191 7.16 3.98 14.61
N LEU A 192 7.97 5.02 14.45
CA LEU A 192 8.11 5.82 13.24
C LEU A 192 9.52 5.64 12.67
N PHE A 193 9.61 5.28 11.39
CA PHE A 193 10.87 5.15 10.66
C PHE A 193 10.90 6.04 9.41
N GLY A 194 12.07 6.55 9.03
CA GLY A 194 12.30 7.28 7.76
C GLY A 194 12.52 8.79 7.87
N ARG A 195 12.25 9.41 9.03
CA ARG A 195 12.63 10.82 9.31
C ARG A 195 14.01 10.93 9.96
N THR A 196 14.36 9.93 10.73
CA THR A 196 15.62 9.78 11.46
C THR A 196 16.23 8.44 11.09
N PRO A 197 17.57 8.28 11.18
CA PRO A 197 18.22 6.99 10.95
C PRO A 197 17.79 5.94 11.99
N ILE A 198 17.36 6.39 13.18
CA ILE A 198 16.89 5.54 14.27
C ILE A 198 15.35 5.62 14.35
N PRO A 199 14.63 4.50 14.50
CA PRO A 199 13.19 4.50 14.73
C PRO A 199 12.83 5.25 16.01
N ILE A 200 11.80 6.09 15.97
CA ILE A 200 11.30 6.80 17.15
C ILE A 200 10.05 6.10 17.68
N SER A 201 10.03 5.80 18.98
CA SER A 201 8.93 5.08 19.65
C SER A 201 8.10 6.01 20.52
N PHE A 202 6.78 5.84 20.48
CA PHE A 202 5.80 6.61 21.26
C PHE A 202 4.74 5.70 21.87
N PRO A 203 4.19 6.04 23.03
CA PRO A 203 3.04 5.32 23.56
C PRO A 203 1.81 5.54 22.65
N ALA A 204 1.02 4.48 22.44
CA ALA A 204 -0.32 4.61 21.86
C ALA A 204 -1.31 5.28 22.83
N ALA A 205 -0.91 5.42 24.10
CA ALA A 205 -1.61 6.11 25.18
C ALA A 205 -3.05 5.59 25.42
N PRO A 206 -3.20 4.33 25.89
CA PRO A 206 -4.50 3.85 26.35
C PRO A 206 -5.00 4.72 27.52
N GLU A 207 -6.28 5.05 27.54
CA GLU A 207 -6.88 5.76 28.69
C GLU A 207 -7.01 4.85 29.92
N ARG A 208 -7.02 3.53 29.71
CA ARG A 208 -7.08 2.51 30.77
C ARG A 208 -5.70 1.84 30.94
N PRO A 209 -4.80 2.39 31.79
CA PRO A 209 -3.42 1.93 31.91
C PRO A 209 -3.26 0.51 32.51
N ASP A 210 -4.28 -0.02 33.19
CA ASP A 210 -4.20 -1.31 33.90
C ASP A 210 -4.55 -2.53 33.03
N ALA A 211 -4.96 -2.33 31.77
CA ALA A 211 -5.34 -3.41 30.88
C ALA A 211 -4.19 -3.77 29.90
N TYR A 212 -3.97 -5.06 29.67
CA TYR A 212 -3.12 -5.52 28.57
C TYR A 212 -3.84 -5.28 27.25
N VAL A 213 -3.32 -4.37 26.45
CA VAL A 213 -3.94 -3.91 25.22
C VAL A 213 -2.96 -4.03 24.07
N ALA A 214 -3.46 -4.39 22.89
CA ALA A 214 -2.68 -4.50 21.67
C ALA A 214 -3.15 -3.47 20.65
N VAL A 215 -2.24 -2.97 19.80
CA VAL A 215 -2.66 -2.22 18.60
C VAL A 215 -3.24 -3.23 17.62
N THR A 216 -4.47 -3.03 17.17
CA THR A 216 -5.20 -3.99 16.33
C THR A 216 -5.42 -3.49 14.90
N ALA A 217 -5.47 -2.17 14.70
CA ALA A 217 -5.54 -1.59 13.38
C ALA A 217 -4.88 -0.21 13.36
N LEU A 218 -4.26 0.12 12.21
CA LEU A 218 -3.56 1.38 11.96
C LEU A 218 -3.97 1.90 10.58
N THR A 219 -4.20 3.21 10.44
CA THR A 219 -4.39 3.83 9.11
C THR A 219 -3.94 5.29 9.11
N VAL A 220 -3.57 5.80 7.94
CA VAL A 220 -3.18 7.20 7.75
C VAL A 220 -4.38 7.98 7.21
N ASP A 221 -4.46 9.27 7.56
CA ASP A 221 -5.48 10.17 7.05
C ASP A 221 -5.44 10.28 5.54
N GLN A 222 -6.55 9.90 4.91
CA GLN A 222 -6.76 9.99 3.47
C GLN A 222 -7.24 11.37 3.04
N SER A 223 -7.63 12.22 4.00
CA SER A 223 -8.00 13.61 3.73
C SER A 223 -6.81 14.42 3.23
N HIS A 224 -7.09 15.56 2.63
CA HIS A 224 -6.08 16.48 2.18
C HIS A 224 -5.34 17.09 3.37
N THR A 225 -4.30 16.39 3.86
CA THR A 225 -3.42 16.97 4.86
C THR A 225 -2.81 18.25 4.30
N THR A 226 -2.80 19.30 5.11
CA THR A 226 -2.08 20.52 4.77
C THR A 226 -0.58 20.20 4.74
N ILE A 227 0.19 21.00 4.00
CA ILE A 227 1.67 20.89 3.99
C ILE A 227 2.10 20.92 5.45
N GLY A 228 2.97 20.02 5.89
CA GLY A 228 3.50 20.15 7.25
C GLY A 228 2.91 19.23 8.30
N HIS A 229 1.96 18.33 8.01
CA HIS A 229 1.53 17.36 9.03
C HIS A 229 0.96 16.05 8.45
N THR A 230 1.16 14.96 9.20
CA THR A 230 0.62 13.62 8.94
C THR A 230 -0.29 13.23 10.10
N ARG A 231 -1.57 12.99 9.82
CA ARG A 231 -2.49 12.40 10.80
C ARG A 231 -2.63 10.90 10.56
N TYR A 232 -2.74 10.13 11.64
CA TYR A 232 -2.99 8.69 11.57
C TYR A 232 -3.86 8.25 12.74
N ALA A 233 -4.70 7.25 12.52
CA ALA A 233 -5.58 6.67 13.51
C ALA A 233 -5.04 5.32 13.99
N VAL A 234 -5.14 5.11 15.29
CA VAL A 234 -4.68 3.90 16.01
C VAL A 234 -5.87 3.31 16.73
N CYS A 235 -6.12 2.03 16.51
CA CYS A 235 -7.18 1.28 17.18
C CYS A 235 -6.57 0.24 18.11
N LEU A 236 -7.11 0.16 19.32
CA LEU A 236 -6.65 -0.74 20.36
C LEU A 236 -7.61 -1.93 20.52
N SER A 237 -7.12 -3.05 21.07
CA SER A 237 -7.94 -4.24 21.33
C SER A 237 -9.07 -3.98 22.33
N SER A 238 -8.95 -2.95 23.16
CA SER A 238 -10.00 -2.45 24.07
C SER A 238 -11.13 -1.71 23.35
N GLY A 239 -10.99 -1.42 22.05
CA GLY A 239 -11.94 -0.61 21.27
C GLY A 239 -11.70 0.89 21.39
N GLU A 240 -10.68 1.29 22.15
CA GLU A 240 -10.19 2.67 22.16
C GLU A 240 -9.62 3.05 20.79
N LEU A 241 -9.85 4.29 20.39
CA LEU A 241 -9.40 4.86 19.14
C LEU A 241 -8.76 6.22 19.42
N ALA A 242 -7.55 6.43 18.91
CA ALA A 242 -6.84 7.69 19.03
C ALA A 242 -6.39 8.18 17.64
N ILE A 243 -6.50 9.47 17.39
CA ILE A 243 -5.97 10.13 16.20
C ILE A 243 -4.74 10.93 16.62
N HIS A 244 -3.59 10.54 16.08
CA HIS A 244 -2.32 11.20 16.29
C HIS A 244 -2.05 12.16 15.14
N ASN A 245 -1.44 13.29 15.46
CA ASN A 245 -1.00 14.30 14.52
C ASN A 245 0.51 14.50 14.65
N LEU A 246 1.23 14.21 13.57
CA LEU A 246 2.66 14.35 13.44
C LEU A 246 2.96 15.57 12.56
N LYS A 247 3.35 16.69 13.18
CA LYS A 247 3.80 17.89 12.46
C LYS A 247 5.18 17.68 11.84
N ASP A 248 5.47 18.35 10.74
CA ASP A 248 6.78 18.37 10.10
C ASP A 248 7.76 19.13 11.00
N GLY A 249 8.95 18.56 11.19
CA GLY A 249 9.94 19.04 12.17
C GLY A 249 9.68 18.58 13.61
N SER A 250 8.47 18.10 13.95
CA SER A 250 8.25 17.45 15.24
C SER A 250 8.78 16.02 15.21
N LEU A 251 9.51 15.65 16.26
CA LEU A 251 9.90 14.26 16.49
C LEU A 251 8.73 13.46 17.08
N ALA A 252 7.91 14.08 17.94
CA ALA A 252 6.81 13.41 18.63
C ALA A 252 5.43 13.74 18.04
N PRO A 253 4.56 12.73 17.86
CA PRO A 253 3.16 12.94 17.51
C PRO A 253 2.36 13.41 18.73
N THR A 254 1.36 14.27 18.51
CA THR A 254 0.40 14.70 19.53
C THR A 254 -0.94 14.02 19.31
N ILE A 255 -1.64 13.62 20.37
CA ILE A 255 -3.00 13.09 20.27
C ILE A 255 -3.95 14.28 20.06
N GLU A 256 -4.67 14.28 18.95
CA GLU A 256 -5.62 15.34 18.58
C GLU A 256 -7.06 14.96 18.94
N HIS A 257 -7.39 13.68 18.79
CA HIS A 257 -8.72 13.17 19.10
C HIS A 257 -8.65 11.80 19.77
N SER A 258 -9.55 11.52 20.70
CA SER A 258 -9.69 10.21 21.37
C SER A 258 -11.14 9.74 21.44
N TYR A 259 -11.31 8.43 21.47
CA TYR A 259 -12.56 7.74 21.72
C TYR A 259 -12.31 6.62 22.71
N THR A 260 -13.10 6.60 23.78
CA THR A 260 -13.14 5.49 24.73
C THR A 260 -14.56 4.93 24.74
N PRO A 261 -14.74 3.64 24.43
CA PRO A 261 -16.08 3.04 24.46
C PRO A 261 -16.61 3.06 25.90
N PRO A 262 -17.89 3.44 26.11
CA PRO A 262 -18.48 3.49 27.45
C PRO A 262 -18.49 2.12 28.12
N ALA A 263 -18.73 1.06 27.33
CA ALA A 263 -18.63 -0.33 27.74
C ALA A 263 -17.98 -1.18 26.64
N PRO A 264 -17.16 -2.18 27.00
CA PRO A 264 -16.66 -3.14 26.03
C PRO A 264 -17.83 -3.93 25.44
N SER A 265 -17.94 -3.96 24.11
CA SER A 265 -18.95 -4.75 23.41
C SER A 265 -18.36 -5.32 22.13
N ARG A 266 -18.86 -6.48 21.69
CA ARG A 266 -18.41 -7.13 20.44
C ARG A 266 -18.52 -6.23 19.20
N ARG A 267 -19.37 -5.19 19.27
CA ARG A 267 -19.54 -4.20 18.19
C ARG A 267 -18.36 -3.24 18.04
N VAL A 268 -17.59 -3.05 19.10
CA VAL A 268 -16.46 -2.10 19.14
C VAL A 268 -15.15 -2.78 19.51
N THR A 269 -15.16 -4.07 19.87
CA THR A 269 -13.95 -4.83 20.21
C THR A 269 -13.95 -6.27 19.65
N PRO A 270 -12.77 -6.78 19.22
CA PRO A 270 -11.61 -6.02 18.76
C PRO A 270 -11.86 -5.40 17.37
N ILE A 271 -11.15 -4.32 17.04
CA ILE A 271 -11.21 -3.65 15.74
C ILE A 271 -10.24 -4.32 14.77
N ILE A 272 -10.71 -4.80 13.61
CA ILE A 272 -9.89 -5.54 12.64
C ILE A 272 -9.49 -4.70 11.42
N GLN A 273 -10.23 -3.62 11.12
CA GLN A 273 -9.92 -2.68 10.05
C GLN A 273 -10.36 -1.27 10.45
N VAL A 274 -9.63 -0.28 9.96
CA VAL A 274 -9.97 1.14 10.11
C VAL A 274 -9.69 1.90 8.81
N ALA A 275 -10.60 2.79 8.45
CA ALA A 275 -10.44 3.74 7.36
C ALA A 275 -10.68 5.16 7.89
N TYR A 276 -9.82 6.09 7.51
CA TYR A 276 -9.83 7.44 8.04
C TYR A 276 -9.72 8.47 6.92
N HIS A 277 -10.68 9.39 6.90
CA HIS A 277 -10.64 10.60 6.10
C HIS A 277 -11.23 11.72 6.94
N HIS A 278 -10.40 12.58 7.52
CA HIS A 278 -10.86 13.64 8.43
C HIS A 278 -12.06 14.43 7.87
N PRO A 279 -13.13 14.66 8.67
CA PRO A 279 -13.32 14.25 10.06
C PRO A 279 -14.01 12.87 10.24
N LEU A 280 -14.18 12.07 9.19
CA LEU A 280 -14.85 10.77 9.23
C LEU A 280 -13.86 9.63 9.56
N VAL A 281 -14.14 8.87 10.62
CA VAL A 281 -13.45 7.61 10.91
C VAL A 281 -14.46 6.48 10.79
N VAL A 282 -14.05 5.36 10.17
CA VAL A 282 -14.86 4.15 10.12
C VAL A 282 -14.03 2.98 10.60
N THR A 283 -14.57 2.18 11.51
CA THR A 283 -13.96 0.95 12.00
C THR A 283 -14.82 -0.25 11.67
N LEU A 284 -14.21 -1.42 11.53
CA LEU A 284 -14.87 -2.71 11.42
C LEU A 284 -14.39 -3.61 12.55
N SER A 285 -15.31 -4.12 13.36
CA SER A 285 -15.00 -5.08 14.42
C SER A 285 -14.91 -6.52 13.90
N GLU A 286 -14.29 -7.40 14.68
CA GLU A 286 -14.25 -8.84 14.40
C GLU A 286 -15.65 -9.46 14.28
N SER A 287 -16.64 -8.92 15.00
CA SER A 287 -18.03 -9.35 14.92
C SER A 287 -18.78 -8.82 13.69
N PHE A 288 -18.08 -8.25 12.71
CA PHE A 288 -18.66 -7.62 11.51
C PHE A 288 -19.62 -6.47 11.83
N SER A 289 -19.29 -5.68 12.85
CA SER A 289 -19.96 -4.40 13.14
C SER A 289 -19.14 -3.25 12.55
N LEU A 290 -19.74 -2.50 11.64
CA LEU A 290 -19.18 -1.31 11.03
C LEU A 290 -19.62 -0.08 11.83
N SER A 291 -18.67 0.60 12.46
CA SER A 291 -18.93 1.76 13.30
C SER A 291 -18.41 3.03 12.62
N VAL A 292 -19.27 4.04 12.51
CA VAL A 292 -18.98 5.33 11.85
C VAL A 292 -18.87 6.40 12.93
N TYR A 293 -17.75 7.10 12.96
CA TYR A 293 -17.44 8.10 13.98
C TYR A 293 -17.21 9.49 13.37
N ASN A 294 -17.50 10.50 14.16
CA ASN A 294 -17.21 11.89 13.88
C ASN A 294 -16.05 12.38 14.75
N ALA A 295 -14.95 12.76 14.10
CA ALA A 295 -13.74 13.32 14.70
C ALA A 295 -13.63 14.84 14.46
N SER A 296 -14.76 15.56 14.36
CA SER A 296 -14.76 17.02 14.27
C SER A 296 -14.43 17.70 15.61
N ALA A 297 -14.64 17.00 16.73
CA ALA A 297 -14.33 17.46 18.08
C ALA A 297 -13.17 16.63 18.68
N PRO A 298 -12.46 17.13 19.73
CA PRO A 298 -11.41 16.37 20.40
C PRO A 298 -11.89 15.02 20.93
N GLN A 299 -13.10 14.97 21.50
CA GLN A 299 -13.77 13.71 21.80
C GLN A 299 -14.48 13.21 20.54
N ILE A 300 -14.02 12.08 20.02
CA ILE A 300 -14.65 11.40 18.90
C ILE A 300 -16.02 10.87 19.37
N SER A 301 -17.05 11.01 18.52
CA SER A 301 -18.39 10.50 18.80
C SER A 301 -18.79 9.41 17.81
N LEU A 302 -19.39 8.33 18.31
CA LEU A 302 -19.98 7.28 17.48
C LEU A 302 -21.32 7.79 16.93
N VAL A 303 -21.48 7.78 15.59
CA VAL A 303 -22.67 8.29 14.90
C VAL A 303 -23.58 7.15 14.43
N HIS A 304 -23.02 6.16 13.74
CA HIS A 304 -23.78 5.01 13.21
C HIS A 304 -23.07 3.70 13.55
N CYS A 305 -23.86 2.64 13.70
CA CYS A 305 -23.35 1.27 13.83
C CYS A 305 -24.20 0.34 12.95
N LEU A 306 -23.57 -0.28 11.97
CA LEU A 306 -24.20 -1.22 11.03
C LEU A 306 -23.65 -2.62 11.29
N THR A 307 -24.47 -3.66 11.19
CA THR A 307 -24.04 -5.05 11.41
C THR A 307 -24.45 -5.92 10.23
N SER A 308 -23.59 -6.86 9.84
CA SER A 308 -23.91 -7.86 8.80
C SER A 308 -23.82 -9.27 9.36
N PHE A 309 -24.78 -10.11 8.99
CA PHE A 309 -24.79 -11.56 9.30
C PHE A 309 -24.37 -12.42 8.10
N THR A 310 -24.20 -11.80 6.93
CA THR A 310 -23.88 -12.49 5.67
C THR A 310 -22.48 -12.15 5.15
N SER A 311 -21.68 -11.44 5.96
CA SER A 311 -20.34 -10.98 5.64
C SER A 311 -19.36 -11.56 6.65
N PHE A 312 -18.23 -12.07 6.17
CA PHE A 312 -17.27 -12.81 6.98
C PHE A 312 -15.83 -12.38 6.66
N PRO A 313 -14.88 -12.59 7.60
CA PRO A 313 -13.49 -12.27 7.36
C PRO A 313 -12.85 -13.30 6.43
N PRO A 314 -11.71 -12.97 5.78
CA PRO A 314 -11.05 -11.66 5.76
C PRO A 314 -11.90 -10.57 5.09
N ALA A 315 -11.65 -9.31 5.48
CA ALA A 315 -12.32 -8.14 4.94
C ALA A 315 -11.36 -6.95 4.82
N SER A 316 -11.69 -6.00 3.95
CA SER A 316 -10.93 -4.76 3.83
C SER A 316 -11.83 -3.55 3.61
N LEU A 317 -11.34 -2.39 4.03
CA LEU A 317 -12.01 -1.09 3.91
C LEU A 317 -11.26 -0.18 2.94
N VAL A 318 -12.02 0.51 2.10
CA VAL A 318 -11.55 1.63 1.27
C VAL A 318 -12.52 2.79 1.47
N LEU A 319 -12.02 3.93 1.92
CA LEU A 319 -12.81 5.15 2.09
C LEU A 319 -12.38 6.16 1.02
N THR A 320 -13.37 6.84 0.45
CA THR A 320 -13.15 7.90 -0.55
C THR A 320 -14.11 9.05 -0.26
N ALA A 321 -13.71 10.28 -0.60
CA ALA A 321 -14.55 11.46 -0.45
C ALA A 321 -14.77 12.10 -1.84
N PRO A 322 -15.74 11.60 -2.64
CA PRO A 322 -16.01 12.14 -3.97
C PRO A 322 -16.42 13.61 -3.98
N SER A 323 -16.95 14.13 -2.87
CA SER A 323 -17.17 15.56 -2.66
C SER A 323 -16.82 15.93 -1.22
N LEU A 324 -16.73 17.23 -0.93
CA LEU A 324 -16.47 17.74 0.44
C LEU A 324 -17.54 17.31 1.45
N THR A 325 -18.73 16.92 0.99
CA THR A 325 -19.87 16.55 1.83
C THR A 325 -20.31 15.11 1.65
N SER A 326 -19.67 14.33 0.77
CA SER A 326 -20.08 12.97 0.48
C SER A 326 -18.89 12.04 0.55
N TYR A 327 -19.06 10.98 1.30
CA TYR A 327 -18.10 9.93 1.51
C TYR A 327 -18.67 8.63 0.96
N LYS A 328 -17.80 7.86 0.33
CA LYS A 328 -18.09 6.55 -0.20
C LYS A 328 -17.13 5.57 0.45
N LEU A 329 -17.69 4.73 1.29
CA LEU A 329 -17.01 3.62 1.91
C LEU A 329 -17.31 2.34 1.14
N LEU A 330 -16.27 1.56 0.90
CA LEU A 330 -16.34 0.26 0.28
C LEU A 330 -15.80 -0.79 1.25
N VAL A 331 -16.58 -1.84 1.45
CA VAL A 331 -16.25 -2.98 2.31
C VAL A 331 -16.21 -4.23 1.46
N SER A 332 -15.04 -4.81 1.22
CA SER A 332 -14.91 -6.16 0.64
C SER A 332 -14.84 -7.21 1.73
N TYR A 333 -15.52 -8.34 1.53
CA TYR A 333 -15.64 -9.40 2.53
C TYR A 333 -15.90 -10.76 1.87
N CYS A 334 -15.77 -11.81 2.67
CA CYS A 334 -16.06 -13.17 2.23
C CYS A 334 -17.54 -13.50 2.41
N CYS A 335 -18.10 -14.23 1.44
CA CYS A 335 -19.48 -14.72 1.45
C CYS A 335 -19.48 -16.25 1.39
N PRO A 336 -20.15 -16.95 2.32
CA PRO A 336 -20.26 -18.40 2.26
C PRO A 336 -21.13 -18.81 1.06
N THR A 337 -20.75 -19.91 0.43
CA THR A 337 -21.42 -20.49 -0.74
C THR A 337 -21.58 -21.99 -0.51
N TYR A 338 -22.80 -22.48 -0.66
CA TYR A 338 -23.13 -23.89 -0.44
C TYR A 338 -22.35 -24.78 -1.43
N PRO A 339 -21.91 -26.00 -1.05
CA PRO A 339 -22.04 -26.61 0.28
C PRO A 339 -20.97 -26.18 1.29
N ARG A 340 -19.72 -25.97 0.87
CA ARG A 340 -18.57 -25.66 1.75
C ARG A 340 -17.52 -24.81 1.03
N HIS A 341 -17.94 -23.73 0.40
CA HIS A 341 -17.04 -22.85 -0.34
C HIS A 341 -17.27 -21.39 0.03
N TRP A 342 -16.41 -20.52 -0.47
CA TRP A 342 -16.45 -19.08 -0.29
C TRP A 342 -16.40 -18.37 -1.64
N SER A 343 -16.98 -17.19 -1.67
CA SER A 343 -16.85 -16.21 -2.73
C SER A 343 -16.57 -14.85 -2.11
N VAL A 344 -16.36 -13.83 -2.95
CA VAL A 344 -16.16 -12.45 -2.50
C VAL A 344 -17.45 -11.64 -2.68
N GLY A 345 -17.75 -10.82 -1.69
CA GLY A 345 -18.80 -9.83 -1.72
C GLY A 345 -18.25 -8.44 -1.43
N MET A 346 -19.04 -7.44 -1.76
CA MET A 346 -18.71 -6.05 -1.55
C MET A 346 -19.93 -5.24 -1.19
N THR A 347 -19.78 -4.30 -0.28
CA THR A 347 -20.84 -3.37 0.11
C THR A 347 -20.33 -1.95 0.02
N GLU A 348 -21.07 -1.12 -0.70
CA GLU A 348 -20.89 0.32 -0.76
C GLU A 348 -21.82 0.99 0.24
N VAL A 349 -21.25 1.91 1.01
CA VAL A 349 -21.95 2.72 2.00
C VAL A 349 -21.71 4.18 1.65
N LEU A 350 -22.78 4.89 1.30
CA LEU A 350 -22.73 6.33 1.02
C LEU A 350 -23.10 7.11 2.28
N ILE A 351 -22.21 8.00 2.69
CA ILE A 351 -22.35 8.82 3.90
C ILE A 351 -22.29 10.29 3.49
N ARG A 352 -23.23 11.10 3.96
CA ARG A 352 -23.27 12.55 3.74
C ARG A 352 -22.89 13.28 5.01
N LEU A 353 -22.13 14.36 4.88
CA LEU A 353 -21.92 15.35 5.92
C LEU A 353 -22.87 16.53 5.70
N THR A 354 -23.77 16.78 6.64
CA THR A 354 -24.60 17.98 6.65
C THR A 354 -23.80 19.14 7.26
N THR A 355 -23.39 20.08 6.42
CA THR A 355 -22.53 21.21 6.82
C THR A 355 -23.13 22.09 7.91
N ALA A 356 -24.46 22.23 7.95
CA ALA A 356 -25.15 23.05 8.95
C ALA A 356 -25.05 22.48 10.39
N SER A 357 -25.06 21.15 10.53
CA SER A 357 -25.03 20.46 11.83
C SER A 357 -23.72 19.72 12.12
N ALA A 358 -22.79 19.70 11.15
CA ALA A 358 -21.61 18.84 11.14
C ALA A 358 -21.92 17.36 11.44
N ALA A 359 -23.14 16.92 11.12
CA ALA A 359 -23.61 15.56 11.37
C ALA A 359 -23.38 14.67 10.16
N PHE A 360 -23.09 13.39 10.41
CA PHE A 360 -23.00 12.39 9.36
C PHE A 360 -24.31 11.63 9.23
N GLU A 361 -24.84 11.53 8.01
CA GLU A 361 -26.06 10.82 7.69
C GLU A 361 -25.76 9.69 6.70
N LEU A 362 -26.35 8.52 6.93
CA LEU A 362 -26.26 7.39 6.02
C LEU A 362 -27.25 7.59 4.86
N GLN A 363 -26.77 7.71 3.62
CA GLN A 363 -27.63 7.90 2.46
C GLN A 363 -28.14 6.58 1.89
N SER A 364 -27.23 5.62 1.66
CA SER A 364 -27.59 4.34 1.05
C SER A 364 -26.53 3.28 1.30
N THR A 365 -26.98 2.02 1.31
CA THR A 365 -26.11 0.84 1.36
C THR A 365 -26.44 -0.06 0.18
N ARG A 366 -25.45 -0.39 -0.66
CA ARG A 366 -25.61 -1.25 -1.84
C ARG A 366 -24.64 -2.43 -1.75
N SER A 367 -25.15 -3.65 -1.79
CA SER A 367 -24.33 -4.87 -1.69
C SER A 367 -24.31 -5.64 -2.99
N ILE A 368 -23.19 -6.30 -3.26
CA ILE A 368 -22.98 -7.14 -4.43
C ILE A 368 -22.13 -8.36 -4.08
N LYS A 369 -22.37 -9.48 -4.76
CA LYS A 369 -21.59 -10.71 -4.64
C LYS A 369 -21.04 -11.13 -6.00
N ALA A 370 -19.88 -11.78 -6.00
CA ALA A 370 -19.27 -12.36 -7.21
C ALA A 370 -20.06 -13.58 -7.71
N LEU A 371 -20.63 -14.36 -6.80
CA LEU A 371 -21.55 -15.45 -7.10
C LEU A 371 -22.95 -15.04 -6.65
N ASP A 372 -23.86 -14.95 -7.62
CA ASP A 372 -25.28 -14.71 -7.35
C ASP A 372 -26.05 -15.99 -7.68
N MET A 373 -26.63 -16.62 -6.66
CA MET A 373 -27.42 -17.83 -6.83
C MET A 373 -28.84 -17.42 -7.18
N PRO A 374 -29.30 -17.61 -8.44
CA PRO A 374 -30.66 -17.26 -8.80
C PRO A 374 -31.66 -18.13 -8.02
N VAL A 375 -32.78 -17.52 -7.64
CA VAL A 375 -33.87 -18.19 -6.94
C VAL A 375 -34.95 -18.65 -7.92
N GLY A 376 -35.50 -19.85 -7.71
CA GLY A 376 -36.60 -20.39 -8.52
C GLY A 376 -36.17 -21.08 -9.81
N PHE A 377 -37.09 -21.21 -10.76
CA PHE A 377 -36.81 -21.78 -12.08
C PHE A 377 -36.00 -20.80 -12.92
N ILE A 378 -34.90 -21.29 -13.48
CA ILE A 378 -34.00 -20.52 -14.33
C ILE A 378 -33.99 -21.06 -15.74
N ASP A 379 -33.83 -20.16 -16.70
CA ASP A 379 -33.59 -20.52 -18.09
C ASP A 379 -32.17 -21.08 -18.28
N ASP A 380 -31.94 -21.71 -19.44
CA ASP A 380 -30.65 -22.32 -19.76
C ASP A 380 -29.51 -21.30 -19.81
N ALA A 381 -29.78 -20.05 -20.21
CA ALA A 381 -28.78 -19.00 -20.28
C ALA A 381 -28.26 -18.61 -18.88
N LYS A 382 -29.16 -18.49 -17.90
CA LYS A 382 -28.81 -18.28 -16.49
C LYS A 382 -28.11 -19.48 -15.89
N MET A 383 -28.49 -20.69 -16.29
CA MET A 383 -27.82 -21.92 -15.85
C MET A 383 -26.36 -21.98 -16.34
N GLU A 384 -26.10 -21.62 -17.60
CA GLU A 384 -24.74 -21.57 -18.14
C GLU A 384 -23.90 -20.47 -17.48
N ALA A 385 -24.47 -19.27 -17.28
CA ALA A 385 -23.80 -18.21 -16.53
C ALA A 385 -23.46 -18.64 -15.09
N LEU A 386 -24.37 -19.40 -14.44
CA LEU A 386 -24.13 -19.96 -13.12
C LEU A 386 -22.99 -20.97 -13.11
N LYS A 387 -22.94 -21.89 -14.09
CA LYS A 387 -21.85 -22.87 -14.21
C LYS A 387 -20.49 -22.21 -14.36
N GLU A 388 -20.41 -21.11 -15.13
CA GLU A 388 -19.18 -20.34 -15.30
C GLU A 388 -18.72 -19.70 -13.98
N GLN A 389 -19.66 -19.18 -13.18
CA GLN A 389 -19.34 -18.62 -11.85
C GLN A 389 -19.04 -19.70 -10.81
N TRP A 390 -19.68 -20.87 -10.91
CA TRP A 390 -19.58 -21.96 -9.93
C TRP A 390 -18.17 -22.53 -9.82
N GLY A 391 -17.40 -22.54 -10.92
CA GLY A 391 -16.00 -22.96 -10.93
C GLY A 391 -15.04 -22.01 -10.19
N ARG A 392 -15.50 -20.81 -9.79
CA ARG A 392 -14.68 -19.77 -9.15
C ARG A 392 -14.81 -19.75 -7.64
N LYS A 393 -15.68 -20.57 -7.05
CA LYS A 393 -15.77 -20.69 -5.59
C LYS A 393 -14.49 -21.31 -5.02
N VAL A 394 -14.09 -20.89 -3.84
CA VAL A 394 -12.83 -21.33 -3.20
C VAL A 394 -13.11 -22.07 -1.90
N PRO A 395 -12.31 -23.09 -1.52
CA PRO A 395 -12.58 -23.87 -0.31
C PRO A 395 -12.39 -23.05 0.98
N ALA A 396 -11.41 -22.15 1.00
CA ALA A 396 -11.20 -21.15 2.04
C ALA A 396 -10.56 -19.89 1.44
N VAL A 397 -10.57 -18.79 2.21
CA VAL A 397 -10.00 -17.50 1.81
C VAL A 397 -8.92 -17.09 2.79
N ALA A 398 -7.69 -16.88 2.30
CA ALA A 398 -6.58 -16.37 3.10
C ALA A 398 -6.66 -14.84 3.27
N ALA A 399 -6.96 -14.12 2.18
CA ALA A 399 -7.03 -12.66 2.19
C ALA A 399 -7.98 -12.14 1.10
N THR A 400 -8.56 -10.97 1.33
CA THR A 400 -9.24 -10.19 0.30
C THR A 400 -8.88 -8.71 0.43
N GLN A 401 -8.68 -8.04 -0.70
CA GLN A 401 -8.36 -6.62 -0.74
C GLN A 401 -9.06 -5.93 -1.90
N SER A 402 -9.23 -4.61 -1.76
CA SER A 402 -9.78 -3.75 -2.80
C SER A 402 -9.08 -2.39 -2.78
N ASP A 403 -9.04 -1.74 -3.95
CA ASP A 403 -8.58 -0.37 -4.16
C ASP A 403 -9.75 0.53 -4.61
N GLY A 404 -10.97 0.00 -4.62
CA GLY A 404 -12.20 0.65 -5.08
C GLY A 404 -12.52 0.44 -6.56
N LYS A 405 -11.60 -0.12 -7.36
CA LYS A 405 -11.82 -0.52 -8.76
C LYS A 405 -11.68 -2.03 -8.91
N TRP A 406 -10.65 -2.59 -8.32
CA TRP A 406 -10.30 -3.99 -8.35
C TRP A 406 -10.61 -4.62 -6.98
N VAL A 407 -10.97 -5.90 -7.02
CA VAL A 407 -11.09 -6.74 -5.83
C VAL A 407 -10.28 -8.00 -6.09
N VAL A 408 -9.40 -8.34 -5.15
CA VAL A 408 -8.57 -9.54 -5.21
C VAL A 408 -9.02 -10.49 -4.10
N LEU A 409 -9.19 -11.76 -4.46
CA LEU A 409 -9.47 -12.86 -3.54
C LEU A 409 -8.29 -13.84 -3.58
N ALA A 410 -7.62 -14.01 -2.44
CA ALA A 410 -6.59 -15.04 -2.27
C ALA A 410 -7.23 -16.30 -1.67
N PRO A 411 -7.34 -17.39 -2.45
CA PRO A 411 -7.77 -18.67 -1.92
C PRO A 411 -6.71 -19.26 -0.98
N THR A 412 -7.15 -20.16 -0.11
CA THR A 412 -6.29 -21.07 0.64
C THR A 412 -6.97 -22.42 0.75
N ASP A 413 -6.20 -23.47 1.02
CA ASP A 413 -6.75 -24.78 1.29
C ASP A 413 -7.65 -24.73 2.53
N ALA A 414 -8.76 -25.47 2.49
CA ALA A 414 -9.58 -25.62 3.68
C ALA A 414 -8.75 -26.28 4.79
N PRO A 415 -8.77 -25.77 6.03
CA PRO A 415 -8.15 -26.49 7.14
C PRO A 415 -8.76 -27.89 7.21
N CYS A 416 -7.94 -28.94 7.27
CA CYS A 416 -8.41 -30.31 7.41
C CYS A 416 -9.44 -30.38 8.55
N THR A 417 -10.61 -30.93 8.28
CA THR A 417 -11.78 -30.94 9.18
C THR A 417 -11.52 -31.57 10.56
N GLU A 418 -10.45 -32.37 10.70
CA GLU A 418 -10.01 -32.91 11.99
C GLU A 418 -9.42 -31.84 12.93
N CYS A 419 -8.86 -30.75 12.40
CA CYS A 419 -8.27 -29.67 13.20
C CYS A 419 -9.29 -28.59 13.62
N ALA A 420 -10.34 -28.37 12.84
CA ALA A 420 -11.36 -27.35 13.13
C ALA A 420 -12.17 -27.66 14.40
N LEU A 421 -12.28 -28.95 14.77
CA LEU A 421 -12.88 -29.38 16.05
C LEU A 421 -11.93 -29.18 17.25
N SER A 422 -10.62 -29.02 17.01
CA SER A 422 -9.62 -28.82 18.08
C SER A 422 -9.37 -27.34 18.39
N SER A 423 -9.71 -26.40 17.50
CA SER A 423 -9.52 -24.97 17.74
C SER A 423 -10.59 -24.33 18.62
N ALA A 424 -11.60 -25.08 19.05
CA ALA A 424 -12.65 -24.61 19.96
C ALA A 424 -12.35 -24.87 21.45
N THR A 425 -11.25 -25.54 21.79
CA THR A 425 -10.86 -25.78 23.18
C THR A 425 -9.35 -25.80 23.33
N PHE A 426 -8.88 -25.15 24.39
CA PHE A 426 -7.48 -24.97 24.78
C PHE A 426 -6.58 -26.20 24.52
N SER A 427 -5.37 -25.89 24.02
CA SER A 427 -4.12 -26.65 24.18
C SER A 427 -4.22 -28.19 24.17
N VAL A 428 -4.09 -28.79 22.99
CA VAL A 428 -3.61 -30.19 22.88
C VAL A 428 -2.62 -30.29 21.73
N THR A 429 -1.39 -30.65 22.08
CA THR A 429 -0.31 -31.04 21.17
C THR A 429 -0.72 -32.26 20.36
N CYS A 430 -0.85 -32.12 19.04
CA CYS A 430 -1.04 -33.25 18.14
C CYS A 430 0.31 -33.84 17.72
N ASN A 431 0.61 -35.06 18.19
CA ASN A 431 1.88 -35.79 18.01
C ASN A 431 2.00 -36.51 16.64
N HIS A 432 1.81 -35.82 15.52
CA HIS A 432 2.17 -36.38 14.20
C HIS A 432 3.06 -35.38 13.42
N PRO A 433 4.40 -35.55 13.39
CA PRO A 433 5.32 -34.53 12.90
C PRO A 433 5.50 -34.50 11.37
N GLU A 434 5.06 -35.53 10.65
CA GLU A 434 5.44 -35.71 9.24
C GLU A 434 4.21 -35.71 8.33
N ARG A 435 4.21 -34.83 7.31
CA ARG A 435 3.17 -34.60 6.28
C ARG A 435 2.01 -33.63 6.58
N ARG A 436 2.32 -32.41 7.03
CA ARG A 436 1.62 -31.21 6.51
C ARG A 436 2.50 -30.54 5.45
N ALA A 437 2.80 -31.28 4.39
CA ALA A 437 3.26 -30.66 3.15
C ALA A 437 2.01 -30.00 2.57
N TRP A 438 2.00 -28.67 2.51
CA TRP A 438 1.04 -27.93 1.70
C TRP A 438 1.03 -28.60 0.33
N ALA A 439 -0.14 -29.05 -0.15
CA ALA A 439 -0.20 -29.58 -1.50
C ALA A 439 0.34 -28.46 -2.43
N PRO A 440 1.28 -28.75 -3.35
CA PRO A 440 2.03 -27.74 -4.09
C PRO A 440 1.21 -27.06 -5.20
N THR A 441 -0.08 -26.84 -4.97
CA THR A 441 -0.95 -26.09 -5.87
C THR A 441 -1.64 -24.99 -5.08
N SER A 442 -0.92 -23.92 -4.75
CA SER A 442 -1.54 -22.66 -4.35
C SER A 442 -2.56 -22.30 -5.44
N LEU A 443 -3.85 -22.30 -5.08
CA LEU A 443 -4.88 -21.86 -6.00
C LEU A 443 -4.55 -20.41 -6.43
N PRO A 444 -4.64 -20.07 -7.72
CA PRO A 444 -4.27 -18.74 -8.18
C PRO A 444 -5.22 -17.69 -7.58
N LEU A 445 -4.70 -16.48 -7.34
CA LEU A 445 -5.53 -15.40 -6.83
C LEU A 445 -6.56 -15.03 -7.89
N GLN A 446 -7.75 -14.63 -7.48
CA GLN A 446 -8.82 -14.23 -8.40
C GLN A 446 -8.94 -12.71 -8.44
N LEU A 447 -8.94 -12.14 -9.65
CA LEU A 447 -9.14 -10.71 -9.87
C LEU A 447 -10.56 -10.43 -10.37
N TYR A 448 -11.24 -9.54 -9.68
CA TYR A 448 -12.57 -9.04 -10.03
C TYR A 448 -12.53 -7.54 -10.29
N ARG A 449 -13.31 -7.09 -11.28
CA ARG A 449 -13.56 -5.68 -11.56
C ARG A 449 -14.87 -5.25 -10.94
N LEU A 450 -14.80 -4.19 -10.15
CA LEU A 450 -15.95 -3.53 -9.57
C LEU A 450 -16.50 -2.48 -10.55
N SER A 451 -17.81 -2.45 -10.67
CA SER A 451 -18.53 -1.44 -11.42
C SER A 451 -19.78 -1.03 -10.65
N PHE A 452 -19.91 0.26 -10.41
CA PHE A 452 -21.12 0.87 -9.87
C PHE A 452 -21.74 1.76 -10.94
N PRO A 453 -23.08 1.76 -11.09
CA PRO A 453 -23.74 2.78 -11.89
C PRO A 453 -23.45 4.15 -11.28
N SER A 454 -23.17 5.14 -12.13
CA SER A 454 -23.11 6.54 -11.73
C SER A 454 -24.49 6.98 -11.21
N SER A 455 -24.51 7.76 -10.13
CA SER A 455 -25.71 8.13 -9.35
C SER A 455 -26.75 9.00 -10.10
N GLY A 456 -26.80 8.96 -11.42
CA GLY A 456 -27.77 9.67 -12.26
C GLY A 456 -28.11 8.95 -13.59
N SER A 457 -27.66 7.71 -13.80
CA SER A 457 -28.01 6.97 -15.02
C SER A 457 -29.42 6.36 -14.90
N SER A 458 -30.36 6.82 -15.74
CA SER A 458 -31.71 6.25 -15.89
C SER A 458 -31.72 4.85 -16.52
N THR A 459 -30.58 4.38 -17.01
CA THR A 459 -30.38 3.00 -17.44
C THR A 459 -30.17 2.13 -16.20
N GLY A 460 -31.09 1.18 -15.93
CA GLY A 460 -31.07 0.25 -14.78
C GLY A 460 -29.89 -0.73 -14.74
N LEU A 461 -28.66 -0.26 -14.94
CA LEU A 461 -27.44 -1.02 -14.78
C LEU A 461 -27.21 -1.23 -13.28
N ASN A 462 -27.41 -2.46 -12.82
CA ASN A 462 -27.05 -2.85 -11.47
C ASN A 462 -25.53 -2.80 -11.29
N SER A 463 -25.07 -2.57 -10.06
CA SER A 463 -23.67 -2.79 -9.68
C SER A 463 -23.26 -4.20 -10.13
N LYS A 464 -22.01 -4.36 -10.62
CA LYS A 464 -21.47 -5.65 -11.06
C LYS A 464 -20.06 -5.89 -10.51
N LEU A 465 -19.82 -7.11 -10.03
CA LEU A 465 -18.52 -7.61 -9.63
C LEU A 465 -18.13 -8.70 -10.63
N THR A 466 -17.36 -8.32 -11.64
CA THR A 466 -17.10 -9.15 -12.82
C THR A 466 -15.74 -9.82 -12.66
N PHE A 467 -15.68 -11.14 -12.73
CA PHE A 467 -14.41 -11.85 -12.78
C PHE A 467 -13.62 -11.44 -14.03
N VAL A 468 -12.32 -11.19 -13.89
CA VAL A 468 -11.45 -10.77 -15.00
C VAL A 468 -10.45 -11.84 -15.36
N ARG A 469 -9.65 -12.30 -14.39
CA ARG A 469 -8.64 -13.34 -14.62
C ARG A 469 -8.11 -13.91 -13.30
N HIS A 470 -7.38 -15.00 -13.43
CA HIS A 470 -6.52 -15.52 -12.38
C HIS A 470 -5.16 -14.80 -12.39
N LEU A 471 -4.57 -14.58 -11.21
CA LEU A 471 -3.22 -14.07 -11.04
C LEU A 471 -2.33 -15.23 -10.59
N TYR A 472 -1.40 -15.61 -11.47
CA TYR A 472 -0.46 -16.70 -11.26
C TYR A 472 0.91 -16.19 -10.79
N GLY A 473 1.73 -17.10 -10.27
CA GLY A 473 3.11 -16.85 -9.86
C GLY A 473 3.37 -17.23 -8.41
N GLN A 474 2.50 -16.81 -7.50
CA GLN A 474 2.63 -17.09 -6.08
C GLN A 474 2.65 -18.61 -5.80
N THR A 475 3.74 -19.10 -5.23
CA THR A 475 3.99 -20.53 -4.97
C THR A 475 3.49 -20.99 -3.61
N ALA A 476 3.55 -20.13 -2.58
CA ALA A 476 3.04 -20.42 -1.25
C ALA A 476 1.74 -19.69 -0.94
N PRO A 477 0.90 -20.20 -0.02
CA PRO A 477 -0.32 -19.49 0.35
C PRO A 477 -0.07 -18.11 0.94
N ILE A 478 -1.04 -17.24 0.68
CA ILE A 478 -0.92 -15.82 0.96
C ILE A 478 -1.04 -15.56 2.47
N ALA A 479 -0.02 -14.91 3.04
CA ALA A 479 -0.05 -14.38 4.39
C ALA A 479 -0.75 -13.01 4.43
N SER A 480 -0.49 -12.17 3.43
CA SER A 480 -1.02 -10.81 3.37
C SER A 480 -1.12 -10.30 1.93
N LEU A 481 -2.11 -9.44 1.68
CA LEU A 481 -2.27 -8.71 0.43
C LEU A 481 -2.34 -7.21 0.71
N ALA A 482 -1.74 -6.45 -0.20
CA ALA A 482 -1.99 -5.03 -0.35
C ALA A 482 -2.41 -4.72 -1.79
N LEU A 483 -3.39 -3.86 -1.94
CA LEU A 483 -3.90 -3.40 -3.23
C LEU A 483 -3.94 -1.87 -3.23
N ALA A 484 -3.34 -1.28 -4.25
CA ALA A 484 -3.40 0.16 -4.48
C ALA A 484 -3.05 0.45 -5.95
N ASP A 485 -3.73 1.44 -6.53
CA ASP A 485 -3.40 2.02 -7.83
C ASP A 485 -3.29 0.98 -8.97
N GLY A 486 -4.19 -0.01 -9.01
CA GLY A 486 -4.14 -1.06 -10.03
C GLY A 486 -2.91 -1.99 -9.92
N ARG A 487 -2.26 -2.05 -8.76
CA ARG A 487 -1.22 -3.01 -8.41
C ARG A 487 -1.65 -3.85 -7.22
N CYS A 488 -1.28 -5.12 -7.25
CA CYS A 488 -1.40 -6.03 -6.12
C CYS A 488 -0.01 -6.46 -5.67
N VAL A 489 0.23 -6.47 -4.37
CA VAL A 489 1.42 -7.06 -3.76
C VAL A 489 0.96 -8.16 -2.82
N GLY A 490 1.53 -9.35 -3.00
CA GLY A 490 1.28 -10.52 -2.17
C GLY A 490 2.52 -10.91 -1.40
N LEU A 491 2.32 -11.22 -0.12
CA LEU A 491 3.32 -11.82 0.76
C LEU A 491 2.90 -13.27 1.02
N GLY A 492 3.75 -14.21 0.64
CA GLY A 492 3.58 -15.63 0.93
C GLY A 492 3.97 -15.99 2.36
N LEU A 493 3.41 -17.09 2.87
CA LEU A 493 3.81 -17.68 4.16
C LEU A 493 5.25 -18.22 4.15
N ASP A 494 5.84 -18.43 2.98
CA ASP A 494 7.25 -18.77 2.79
C ASP A 494 8.17 -17.53 2.72
N GLY A 495 7.62 -16.33 2.91
CA GLY A 495 8.34 -15.06 2.81
C GLY A 495 8.53 -14.54 1.37
N SER A 496 8.07 -15.27 0.35
CA SER A 496 8.11 -14.79 -1.03
C SER A 496 7.24 -13.55 -1.21
N VAL A 497 7.67 -12.64 -2.09
CA VAL A 497 6.92 -11.41 -2.40
C VAL A 497 6.71 -11.32 -3.89
N TRP A 498 5.45 -11.21 -4.28
CA TRP A 498 5.02 -11.12 -5.66
C TRP A 498 4.23 -9.85 -5.92
N THR A 499 4.35 -9.34 -7.15
CA THR A 499 3.63 -8.15 -7.60
C THR A 499 2.89 -8.42 -8.90
N TRP A 500 1.71 -7.83 -9.05
CA TRP A 500 0.89 -7.94 -10.26
C TRP A 500 0.42 -6.57 -10.71
N ASP A 501 0.50 -6.31 -12.02
CA ASP A 501 -0.19 -5.19 -12.66
C ASP A 501 -1.59 -5.65 -13.07
N LEU A 502 -2.61 -5.04 -12.48
CA LEU A 502 -4.01 -5.43 -12.66
C LEU A 502 -4.58 -4.88 -13.98
N GLU A 503 -4.01 -3.80 -14.51
CA GLU A 503 -4.42 -3.17 -15.77
C GLU A 503 -3.74 -3.81 -16.99
N GLY A 504 -2.46 -4.19 -16.84
CA GLY A 504 -1.59 -4.59 -17.94
C GLY A 504 -1.81 -6.00 -18.48
N GLY A 505 -2.58 -6.84 -17.78
CA GLY A 505 -2.77 -8.25 -18.16
C GLY A 505 -1.50 -9.11 -18.07
N GLY A 506 -0.39 -8.54 -17.58
CA GLY A 506 0.88 -9.23 -17.44
C GLY A 506 0.86 -10.31 -16.36
N LEU A 507 1.83 -11.21 -16.44
CA LEU A 507 2.10 -12.22 -15.41
C LEU A 507 2.59 -11.54 -14.12
N GLY A 508 2.45 -12.26 -13.00
CA GLY A 508 3.05 -11.85 -11.74
C GLY A 508 4.57 -11.82 -11.84
N VAL A 509 5.18 -10.93 -11.07
CA VAL A 509 6.62 -10.76 -11.00
C VAL A 509 7.07 -11.03 -9.58
N GLU A 510 8.04 -11.94 -9.45
CA GLU A 510 8.69 -12.23 -8.18
C GLU A 510 9.64 -11.08 -7.84
N VAL A 511 9.44 -10.47 -6.68
CA VAL A 511 10.31 -9.42 -6.12
C VAL A 511 11.25 -10.01 -5.07
N SER A 512 10.80 -11.05 -4.38
CA SER A 512 11.58 -11.76 -3.37
C SER A 512 11.29 -13.24 -3.48
N PRO A 513 12.32 -14.09 -3.64
CA PRO A 513 12.12 -15.53 -3.66
C PRO A 513 11.65 -16.05 -2.29
N PRO A 514 11.10 -17.27 -2.24
CA PRO A 514 10.87 -17.98 -0.99
C PRO A 514 12.15 -18.04 -0.15
N ILE A 515 12.01 -17.98 1.17
CA ILE A 515 13.14 -18.16 2.09
C ILE A 515 13.56 -19.63 2.01
N THR A 516 14.56 -19.98 1.19
CA THR A 516 15.03 -21.36 1.08
C THR A 516 15.67 -21.82 2.39
N LYS A 517 15.36 -23.03 2.84
CA LYS A 517 16.13 -23.73 3.89
C LYS A 517 17.55 -23.98 3.35
N GLY A 518 18.49 -23.09 3.61
CA GLY A 518 19.86 -23.18 3.11
C GLY A 518 20.86 -23.17 4.27
N ASP A 519 21.34 -24.35 4.64
CA ASP A 519 22.59 -24.72 5.32
C ASP A 519 23.09 -23.99 6.58
N SER A 520 22.39 -23.02 7.16
CA SER A 520 22.78 -22.43 8.45
C SER A 520 21.74 -22.65 9.55
N ASP A 521 22.08 -23.60 10.44
CA ASP A 521 21.74 -23.73 11.86
C ASP A 521 20.26 -23.65 12.30
N GLU A 522 20.00 -24.17 13.50
CA GLU A 522 18.70 -24.38 14.16
C GLU A 522 17.70 -23.19 14.12
N ASP A 523 18.19 -21.98 13.84
CA ASP A 523 17.44 -20.74 13.67
C ASP A 523 16.40 -20.80 12.55
N ASP A 524 16.69 -21.44 11.41
CA ASP A 524 15.73 -21.52 10.31
C ASP A 524 14.55 -22.45 10.64
N ALA A 525 14.79 -23.52 11.41
CA ALA A 525 13.72 -24.39 11.88
C ALA A 525 12.76 -23.65 12.83
N VAL A 526 13.29 -22.80 13.72
CA VAL A 526 12.50 -21.93 14.60
C VAL A 526 11.74 -20.87 13.80
N ARG A 527 12.35 -20.26 12.77
CA ARG A 527 11.68 -19.28 11.88
C ARG A 527 10.51 -19.91 11.12
N TYR A 528 10.71 -21.10 10.57
CA TYR A 528 9.65 -21.88 9.91
C TYR A 528 8.57 -22.32 10.90
N ALA A 529 8.93 -22.67 12.13
CA ALA A 529 7.95 -22.97 13.19
C ALA A 529 7.11 -21.74 13.56
N ARG A 530 7.68 -20.53 13.62
CA ARG A 530 6.94 -19.28 13.89
C ARG A 530 5.98 -18.87 12.78
N LEU A 531 6.35 -19.10 11.51
CA LEU A 531 5.43 -18.99 10.36
C LEU A 531 4.30 -20.02 10.46
N ARG A 532 4.59 -21.20 11.04
CA ARG A 532 3.63 -22.28 11.33
C ARG A 532 2.71 -21.96 12.53
N ASP A 533 3.21 -21.22 13.52
CA ASP A 533 2.52 -20.82 14.75
C ASP A 533 1.58 -19.61 14.57
N GLY A 534 1.35 -19.17 13.33
CA GLY A 534 0.35 -18.16 13.02
C GLY A 534 0.85 -16.71 13.08
N MET A 535 2.17 -16.46 12.97
CA MET A 535 2.66 -15.11 12.68
C MET A 535 2.10 -14.61 11.34
N LYS A 536 1.14 -13.68 11.41
CA LYS A 536 0.61 -12.99 10.24
C LYS A 536 1.61 -11.92 9.79
N GLY A 537 2.34 -12.21 8.72
CA GLY A 537 3.09 -11.16 8.02
C GLY A 537 2.17 -10.07 7.50
N VAL A 538 2.69 -8.86 7.32
CA VAL A 538 1.94 -7.74 6.74
C VAL A 538 2.72 -7.15 5.59
N VAL A 539 2.02 -6.74 4.53
CA VAL A 539 2.59 -5.99 3.43
C VAL A 539 1.90 -4.65 3.25
N SER A 540 2.69 -3.62 3.01
CA SER A 540 2.24 -2.29 2.58
C SER A 540 3.19 -1.78 1.52
N PHE A 541 2.70 -0.97 0.58
CA PHE A 541 3.55 -0.44 -0.48
C PHE A 541 3.09 0.94 -0.91
N ASP A 542 4.02 1.70 -1.47
CA ASP A 542 3.78 2.94 -2.18
C ASP A 542 4.41 2.83 -3.58
N GLU A 543 4.58 3.94 -4.29
CA GLU A 543 5.15 3.90 -5.64
C GLU A 543 6.63 3.55 -5.69
N ARG A 544 7.36 3.76 -4.60
CA ARG A 544 8.82 3.70 -4.53
C ARG A 544 9.30 2.48 -3.76
N ARG A 545 8.47 1.90 -2.91
CA ARG A 545 8.88 0.79 -2.05
C ARG A 545 7.75 -0.15 -1.65
N ILE A 546 8.15 -1.38 -1.36
CA ILE A 546 7.35 -2.38 -0.65
C ILE A 546 7.96 -2.56 0.74
N VAL A 547 7.12 -2.56 1.76
CA VAL A 547 7.51 -2.83 3.14
C VAL A 547 6.75 -4.04 3.65
N THR A 548 7.48 -5.05 4.12
CA THR A 548 6.93 -6.27 4.69
C THR A 548 7.36 -6.44 6.13
N SER A 549 6.45 -6.79 7.03
CA SER A 549 6.77 -7.33 8.36
C SER A 549 6.57 -8.85 8.37
N GLY A 550 7.46 -9.55 9.07
CA GLY A 550 7.41 -11.00 9.22
C GLY A 550 8.37 -11.49 10.30
N PRO A 551 8.69 -12.80 10.34
CA PRO A 551 9.60 -13.38 11.33
C PRO A 551 11.01 -12.78 11.30
N ASN A 552 11.41 -12.24 10.15
CA ASN A 552 12.74 -11.65 9.92
C ASN A 552 12.76 -10.13 10.19
N GLY A 553 11.76 -9.60 10.91
CA GLY A 553 11.60 -8.17 11.16
C GLY A 553 10.95 -7.43 9.98
N ILE A 554 11.27 -6.14 9.85
CA ILE A 554 10.76 -5.32 8.75
C ILE A 554 11.80 -5.27 7.62
N ILE A 555 11.35 -5.60 6.42
CA ILE A 555 12.15 -5.56 5.19
C ILE A 555 11.56 -4.48 4.28
N VAL A 556 12.39 -3.52 3.87
CA VAL A 556 12.05 -2.45 2.94
C VAL A 556 12.73 -2.73 1.61
N ARG A 557 11.94 -2.82 0.55
CA ARG A 557 12.37 -3.05 -0.84
C ARG A 557 12.15 -1.79 -1.65
N ASN A 558 13.22 -1.08 -2.03
CA ASN A 558 13.16 0.20 -2.73
C ASN A 558 13.41 0.02 -4.24
N PHE A 559 12.53 0.58 -5.07
CA PHE A 559 12.55 0.53 -6.53
C PHE A 559 13.21 1.75 -7.17
N ASP A 560 13.77 2.67 -6.37
CA ASP A 560 14.44 3.88 -6.84
C ASP A 560 15.85 3.64 -7.43
N THR A 561 16.36 2.41 -7.29
CA THR A 561 17.73 1.97 -7.66
C THR A 561 18.05 2.11 -9.13
#